data_AF-A0A4V0I290-F1
#
_entry.id   AF-A0A4V0I290-F1
#
_cell.length_a   1.000
_cell.length_b   1.000
_cell.length_c   1.000
_cell.angle_alpha   90.00
_cell.angle_beta   90.00
_cell.angle_gamma   90.00
#
_symmetry.space_group_name_H-M   'P 1'
#
loop_
_entity.id
_entity.type
_entity.pdbx_description
1 polymer ?
#
loop_
_entity_poly.entity_id
_entity_poly.type
_entity_poly.pdbx_seq_one_letter_code
_entity_poly.pdbx_strand_id
1 'polypeptide(L)'
;MPSFPIARKLFRFAKRARRNWLARHQNAFNFWIHMVGIPVAVAGVPLLFAADWEWGAGALALGYFLQWVGHRVEGNDVGELIPLKRLLGLPVVAIAPRYAAADPGTPERA
;
A
#
# COMPACT_ATOMS: atom_id res chain seq x y z
N MET A 1 25.39 -26.14 -4.26
CA MET A 1 25.25 -24.67 -4.08
C MET A 1 24.71 -24.41 -2.68
N PRO A 2 25.38 -23.60 -1.83
CA PRO A 2 24.89 -23.31 -0.49
C PRO A 2 23.50 -22.65 -0.58
N SER A 3 22.51 -23.30 0.01
CA SER A 3 21.17 -22.74 0.17
C SER A 3 21.24 -21.74 1.31
N PHE A 4 21.09 -20.44 1.03
CA PHE A 4 20.91 -19.42 2.05
C PHE A 4 19.41 -19.35 2.42
N PRO A 5 18.94 -20.07 3.46
CA PRO A 5 17.51 -20.18 3.76
C PRO A 5 16.88 -18.81 4.09
N ILE A 6 17.64 -17.90 4.69
CA ILE A 6 17.21 -16.54 5.03
C ILE A 6 17.02 -15.71 3.75
N ALA A 7 18.00 -15.70 2.85
CA ALA A 7 17.90 -14.98 1.58
C ALA A 7 16.69 -15.46 0.76
N ARG A 8 16.43 -16.78 0.74
CA ARG A 8 15.25 -17.35 0.06
C ARG A 8 13.92 -16.92 0.71
N LYS A 9 13.87 -16.79 2.04
CA LYS A 9 12.68 -16.28 2.75
C LYS A 9 12.44 -14.80 2.43
N LEU A 10 13.49 -13.97 2.50
CA LEU A 10 13.41 -12.54 2.15
C LEU A 10 12.97 -12.34 0.71
N PHE A 11 13.56 -13.06 -0.24
CA PHE A 11 13.19 -12.97 -1.65
C PHE A 11 11.71 -13.35 -1.89
N ARG A 12 11.23 -14.43 -1.24
CA ARG A 12 9.81 -14.81 -1.33
C ARG A 12 8.89 -13.76 -0.75
N PHE A 13 9.27 -13.17 0.39
CA PHE A 13 8.52 -12.07 1.00
C PHE A 13 8.45 -10.85 0.08
N ALA A 14 9.60 -10.40 -0.45
CA ALA A 14 9.66 -9.27 -1.37
C ALA A 14 8.86 -9.52 -2.65
N LYS A 15 8.96 -10.72 -3.24
CA LYS A 15 8.17 -11.12 -4.41
C LYS A 15 6.67 -11.06 -4.13
N ARG A 16 6.23 -11.53 -2.95
CA ARG A 16 4.83 -11.48 -2.52
C ARG A 16 4.38 -10.04 -2.29
N ALA A 17 5.17 -9.23 -1.59
CA ALA A 17 4.89 -7.82 -1.33
C ALA A 17 4.73 -7.03 -2.64
N ARG A 18 5.69 -7.19 -3.57
CA ARG A 18 5.63 -6.57 -4.90
C ARG A 18 4.38 -6.99 -5.67
N ARG A 19 4.05 -8.30 -5.69
CA ARG A 19 2.85 -8.79 -6.38
C ARG A 19 1.58 -8.17 -5.80
N ASN A 20 1.45 -8.17 -4.47
CA ASN A 20 0.29 -7.60 -3.80
C ASN A 20 0.20 -6.08 -4.00
N TRP A 21 1.34 -5.39 -4.04
CA TRP A 21 1.38 -3.97 -4.34
C TRP A 21 0.90 -3.69 -5.77
N LEU A 22 1.46 -4.38 -6.77
CA LEU A 22 1.05 -4.22 -8.16
C LEU A 22 -0.45 -4.50 -8.35
N ALA A 23 -0.98 -5.57 -7.75
CA ALA A 23 -2.40 -5.91 -7.85
C ALA A 23 -3.36 -4.83 -7.30
N ARG A 24 -2.86 -3.94 -6.43
CA ARG A 24 -3.65 -2.89 -5.77
C ARG A 24 -3.44 -1.49 -6.37
N HIS A 25 -2.51 -1.35 -7.32
CA HIS A 25 -2.14 -0.09 -7.95
C HIS A 25 -2.08 -0.30 -9.48
N GLN A 26 -3.22 -0.65 -10.07
CA GLN A 26 -3.34 -0.85 -11.52
C GLN A 26 -3.65 0.46 -12.24
N ASN A 27 -4.27 1.43 -11.55
CA ASN A 27 -4.51 2.75 -12.10
C ASN A 27 -3.22 3.59 -12.11
N ALA A 28 -2.86 4.17 -13.26
CA ALA A 28 -1.65 4.98 -13.41
C ALA A 28 -1.61 6.19 -12.46
N PHE A 29 -2.75 6.85 -12.22
CA PHE A 29 -2.84 7.95 -11.27
C PHE A 29 -2.53 7.48 -9.85
N ASN A 30 -3.15 6.38 -9.41
CA ASN A 30 -2.88 5.78 -8.09
C ASN A 30 -1.42 5.34 -7.95
N PHE A 31 -0.83 4.75 -8.99
CA PHE A 31 0.58 4.39 -9.00
C PHE A 31 1.49 5.62 -8.77
N TRP A 32 1.32 6.67 -9.58
CA TRP A 32 2.21 7.84 -9.55
C TRP A 32 2.01 8.69 -8.30
N ILE A 33 0.77 8.86 -7.82
CA ILE A 33 0.53 9.61 -6.60
C ILE A 33 1.15 8.92 -5.38
N HIS A 34 1.23 7.58 -5.35
CA HIS A 34 1.98 6.85 -4.32
C HIS A 34 3.49 6.98 -4.45
N MET A 35 4.03 7.05 -5.68
CA MET A 35 5.46 7.33 -5.88
C MET A 35 5.87 8.69 -5.29
N VAL A 36 4.93 9.62 -5.11
CA VAL A 36 5.16 10.89 -4.40
C VAL A 36 4.79 10.77 -2.92
N GLY A 37 3.60 10.25 -2.61
CA GLY A 37 3.06 10.21 -1.25
C GLY A 37 3.87 9.36 -0.28
N ILE A 38 4.45 8.24 -0.75
CA ILE A 38 5.30 7.37 0.09
C ILE A 38 6.59 8.11 0.50
N PRO A 39 7.42 8.65 -0.42
CA PRO A 39 8.59 9.44 -0.01
C PRO A 39 8.27 10.61 0.92
N VAL A 40 7.18 11.34 0.67
CA VAL A 40 6.75 12.46 1.53
C VAL A 40 6.42 11.98 2.94
N ALA A 41 5.63 10.90 3.09
CA ALA A 41 5.31 10.33 4.39
C ALA A 41 6.56 9.77 5.09
N VAL A 42 7.44 9.07 4.36
CA VAL A 42 8.68 8.52 4.90
C VAL A 42 9.62 9.62 5.39
N ALA A 43 9.74 10.74 4.65
CA ALA A 43 10.52 11.89 5.06
C ALA A 43 9.91 12.62 6.27
N GLY A 44 8.59 12.56 6.45
CA GLY A 44 7.92 13.13 7.62
C GLY A 44 8.38 12.52 8.96
N VAL A 45 8.76 11.24 8.98
CA VAL A 45 9.24 10.56 10.20
C VAL A 45 10.51 11.19 10.77
N PRO A 46 11.64 11.31 10.03
CA PRO A 46 12.82 11.99 10.56
C PRO A 46 12.58 13.48 10.77
N LEU A 47 11.76 14.14 9.95
CA LEU A 47 11.44 15.56 10.12
C LEU A 47 10.74 15.86 11.45
N LEU A 48 9.96 14.93 12.02
CA LEU A 48 9.37 15.09 13.35
C LEU A 48 10.41 15.32 14.47
N PHE A 49 11.65 14.85 14.27
CA PHE A 49 12.70 14.87 15.27
C PHE A 49 13.89 15.76 14.88
N ALA A 50 14.05 16.06 13.59
CA ALA A 50 15.19 16.80 13.04
C ALA A 50 14.86 18.24 12.61
N ALA A 51 13.59 18.61 12.57
CA ALA A 51 13.09 19.95 12.24
C ALA A 51 11.95 20.33 13.21
N ASP A 52 11.38 21.53 13.04
CA ASP A 52 10.14 21.89 13.73
C ASP A 52 9.07 20.83 13.41
N TRP A 53 8.45 20.29 14.46
CA TRP A 53 7.61 19.09 14.38
C TRP A 53 6.44 19.25 13.41
N GLU A 54 6.00 20.49 13.17
CA GLU A 54 4.95 20.86 12.21
C GLU A 54 5.30 20.40 10.78
N TRP A 55 6.57 20.45 10.38
CA TRP A 55 7.01 19.96 9.08
C TRP A 55 6.92 18.44 8.99
N GLY A 56 7.32 17.74 10.06
CA GLY A 56 7.18 16.28 10.14
C GLY A 56 5.72 15.84 10.11
N ALA A 57 4.87 16.47 10.94
CA ALA A 57 3.44 16.22 10.99
C ALA A 57 2.74 16.56 9.66
N GLY A 58 3.09 17.70 9.06
CA GLY A 58 2.58 18.13 7.76
C GLY A 58 2.96 17.17 6.63
N ALA A 59 4.21 16.69 6.60
CA ALA A 59 4.66 15.71 5.61
C ALA A 59 3.97 14.35 5.80
N LEU A 60 3.79 13.88 7.04
CA LEU A 60 3.02 12.66 7.31
C LEU A 60 1.56 12.79 6.85
N ALA A 61 0.90 13.90 7.21
CA ALA A 61 -0.48 14.17 6.85
C ALA A 61 -0.66 14.26 5.32
N LEU A 62 0.18 15.06 4.65
CA LEU A 62 0.14 15.23 3.20
C LEU A 62 0.48 13.92 2.48
N GLY A 63 1.55 13.23 2.87
CA GLY A 63 1.97 11.98 2.25
C GLY A 63 0.92 10.88 2.39
N TYR A 64 0.25 10.78 3.55
CA TYR A 64 -0.87 9.88 3.73
C TYR A 64 -2.10 10.29 2.92
N PHE A 65 -2.42 11.59 2.89
CA PHE A 65 -3.55 12.12 2.13
C PHE A 65 -3.40 11.81 0.63
N LEU A 66 -2.21 12.00 0.05
CA LEU A 66 -1.93 11.66 -1.35
C LEU A 66 -2.17 10.18 -1.65
N GLN A 67 -1.70 9.28 -0.77
CA GLN A 67 -1.93 7.84 -0.89
C GLN A 67 -3.42 7.50 -0.78
N TRP A 68 -4.14 8.13 0.15
CA TRP A 68 -5.59 7.97 0.28
C TRP A 68 -6.34 8.42 -0.99
N VAL A 69 -5.97 9.57 -1.58
CA VAL A 69 -6.55 10.05 -2.84
C VAL A 69 -6.32 9.04 -3.97
N GLY A 70 -5.11 8.48 -4.09
CA GLY A 70 -4.81 7.42 -5.05
C GLY A 70 -5.75 6.21 -4.90
N HIS A 71 -5.85 5.68 -3.68
CA HIS A 71 -6.71 4.55 -3.36
C HIS A 71 -8.19 4.83 -3.61
N ARG A 72 -8.63 6.08 -3.38
CA ARG A 72 -9.99 6.52 -3.69
C ARG A 72 -10.27 6.49 -5.20
N VAL A 73 -9.32 6.88 -6.04
CA VAL A 73 -9.43 6.82 -7.50
C VAL A 73 -9.37 5.38 -8.02
N GLU A 74 -8.48 4.55 -7.47
CA GLU A 74 -8.39 3.12 -7.76
C GLU A 74 -9.72 2.41 -7.42
N GLY A 75 -10.32 2.77 -6.29
CA GLY A 75 -11.54 2.17 -5.76
C GLY A 75 -11.26 0.99 -4.82
N ASN A 76 -10.17 1.05 -4.06
CA ASN A 76 -9.83 0.08 -3.02
C ASN A 76 -9.45 0.77 -1.70
N ASP A 77 -9.39 -0.01 -0.64
CA ASP A 77 -9.02 0.44 0.70
C ASP A 77 -7.51 0.66 0.81
N VAL A 78 -7.14 1.66 1.60
CA VAL A 78 -5.76 1.93 2.01
C VAL A 78 -5.23 0.76 2.85
N GLY A 79 -3.95 0.39 2.67
CA GLY A 79 -3.37 -0.84 3.24
C GLY A 79 -3.50 -0.99 4.74
N GLU A 80 -3.29 0.09 5.48
CA GLU A 80 -3.35 0.18 6.94
C GLU A 80 -4.79 0.05 7.45
N LEU A 81 -5.78 0.48 6.65
CA LEU A 81 -7.20 0.40 7.01
C LEU A 81 -7.77 -1.00 6.81
N ILE A 82 -7.20 -1.82 5.92
CA ILE A 82 -7.66 -3.19 5.70
C ILE A 82 -7.62 -4.06 6.97
N PRO A 83 -6.49 -4.21 7.69
CA PRO A 83 -6.46 -5.02 8.90
C PRO A 83 -7.36 -4.42 9.99
N LEU A 84 -7.46 -3.09 10.10
CA LEU A 84 -8.36 -2.41 11.02
C LEU A 84 -9.84 -2.75 10.72
N LYS A 85 -10.25 -2.65 9.45
CA LYS A 85 -11.60 -3.01 9.01
C LYS A 85 -11.91 -4.49 9.29
N ARG A 86 -10.97 -5.39 9.03
CA ARG A 86 -11.11 -6.83 9.34
C ARG A 86 -11.31 -7.06 10.84
N LEU A 87 -10.53 -6.37 11.67
CA LEU A 87 -10.66 -6.45 13.13
C LEU A 87 -12.04 -5.99 13.60
N LEU A 88 -12.61 -4.99 12.94
CA LEU A 88 -13.93 -4.42 13.25
C LEU A 88 -15.10 -5.11 12.54
N GLY A 89 -14.86 -6.18 11.77
CA GLY A 89 -15.90 -6.86 10.98
C GLY A 89 -16.49 -6.01 9.85
N LEU A 90 -15.81 -4.95 9.41
CA LEU A 90 -16.27 -4.04 8.38
C LEU A 90 -15.98 -4.58 6.96
N PRO A 91 -16.78 -4.19 5.94
CA PRO A 91 -16.51 -4.53 4.55
C PRO A 91 -15.13 -4.03 4.07
N VAL A 92 -14.39 -4.91 3.39
CA VAL A 92 -13.04 -4.64 2.88
C VAL A 92 -13.02 -4.76 1.36
N VAL A 93 -12.42 -3.75 0.72
CA VAL A 93 -12.11 -3.77 -0.71
C VAL A 93 -10.59 -3.76 -0.87
N ALA A 94 -9.95 -4.93 -0.92
CA ALA A 94 -8.50 -5.01 -1.03
C ALA A 94 -7.99 -4.69 -2.44
N ILE A 95 -8.69 -5.19 -3.46
CA ILE A 95 -8.46 -4.96 -4.89
C ILE A 95 -9.74 -4.34 -5.44
N ALA A 96 -9.63 -3.33 -6.30
CA ALA A 96 -10.81 -2.67 -6.83
C ALA A 96 -11.64 -3.67 -7.68
N PRO A 97 -12.99 -3.62 -7.63
CA PRO A 97 -13.85 -4.59 -8.33
C PRO A 97 -13.54 -4.72 -9.83
N ARG A 98 -13.18 -3.61 -10.48
CA ARG A 98 -12.81 -3.56 -11.91
C ARG A 98 -11.55 -4.36 -12.26
N TYR A 99 -10.70 -4.67 -11.27
CA TYR A 99 -9.47 -5.46 -11.43
C TYR A 99 -9.57 -6.84 -10.76
N ALA A 100 -10.68 -7.15 -10.06
CA ALA A 100 -10.84 -8.40 -9.34
C ALA A 100 -10.94 -9.63 -10.26
N ALA A 101 -11.48 -9.47 -11.47
CA ALA A 101 -11.55 -10.53 -12.49
C ALA A 101 -10.18 -10.86 -13.11
N ALA A 102 -9.21 -9.96 -13.00
CA ALA A 102 -7.84 -10.16 -13.48
C ALA A 102 -6.91 -10.72 -12.39
N ASP A 103 -7.39 -10.90 -11.14
CA ASP A 103 -6.61 -11.51 -10.07
C ASP A 103 -6.68 -13.05 -10.17
N PRO A 104 -5.57 -13.73 -10.51
CA PRO A 104 -5.53 -15.19 -10.62
C PRO A 104 -5.76 -15.92 -9.29
N GLY A 105 -5.97 -15.20 -8.19
CA GLY A 105 -6.33 -15.75 -6.88
C GLY A 105 -7.82 -15.72 -6.54
N THR A 106 -8.68 -15.12 -7.37
CA THR A 106 -10.13 -15.07 -7.11
C THR A 106 -10.76 -16.41 -7.48
N PRO A 107 -11.35 -17.18 -6.55
CA PRO A 107 -12.13 -18.36 -6.92
C PRO A 107 -13.30 -17.92 -7.79
N GLU A 108 -13.48 -18.60 -8.91
CA GLU A 108 -14.61 -18.42 -9.83
C GLU A 108 -15.90 -18.48 -9.01
N ARG A 109 -16.70 -17.40 -9.06
CA ARG A 109 -17.96 -17.35 -8.33
C ARG A 109 -18.89 -18.39 -8.97
N ALA A 110 -19.16 -19.47 -8.24
CA ALA A 110 -20.27 -20.39 -8.50
C ALA A 110 -21.62 -19.70 -8.30
#